data_AF-A0A561SNX7-F1
#
_entry.id   AF-A0A561SNX7-F1
#
_cell.length_a   1.000
_cell.length_b   1.000
_cell.length_c   1.000
_cell.angle_alpha   90.00
_cell.angle_beta   90.00
_cell.angle_gamma   90.00
#
_symmetry.space_group_name_H-M   'P 1'
#
loop_
_entity.id
_entity.type
_entity.pdbx_description
1 polymer ?
#
loop_
_entity_poly.entity_id
_entity_poly.type
_entity_poly.pdbx_seq_one_letter_code
_entity_poly.pdbx_strand_id
1 'polypeptide(L)'
;MPTRTARTAWNGDLQNGSGQVELSSSGVGTYDVSFPKRAADDADGTTSPEELIAAAHSACYSMALSAEIGRAGGTPQSLDVTAAVTLGPDPAGGFRISEIALTVRAEVEGLDADGFDTAAQAAKSGCPVSKALTGTTITLDAALE
;
A
#
# COMPACT_ATOMS: atom_id res chain seq x y z
N MET A 1 21.65 -9.39 0.94
CA MET A 1 20.31 -8.85 1.28
C MET A 1 20.01 -7.71 0.32
N PRO A 2 18.89 -7.73 -0.42
CA PRO A 2 18.55 -6.63 -1.31
C PRO A 2 18.26 -5.37 -0.48
N THR A 3 18.79 -4.24 -0.92
CA THR A 3 18.47 -2.92 -0.37
C THR A 3 17.85 -2.09 -1.48
N ARG A 4 16.73 -1.42 -1.19
CA ARG A 4 16.05 -0.51 -2.11
C ARG A 4 16.05 0.89 -1.51
N THR A 5 16.22 1.88 -2.35
CA THR A 5 16.45 3.27 -1.97
C THR A 5 15.55 4.19 -2.78
N ALA A 6 15.06 5.22 -2.09
CA ALA A 6 14.41 6.39 -2.64
C ALA A 6 14.98 7.62 -1.92
N ARG A 7 14.92 8.79 -2.55
CA ARG A 7 15.44 10.04 -1.99
C ARG A 7 14.40 11.13 -2.18
N THR A 8 14.19 11.97 -1.15
CA THR A 8 13.43 13.22 -1.31
C THR A 8 14.35 14.41 -1.08
N ALA A 9 14.31 15.40 -1.98
CA ALA A 9 14.91 16.71 -1.77
C ALA A 9 13.79 17.73 -1.50
N TRP A 10 13.92 18.55 -0.46
CA TRP A 10 12.89 19.49 -0.01
C TRP A 10 13.46 20.90 0.15
N ASN A 11 12.68 21.93 -0.22
CA ASN A 11 13.04 23.33 -0.07
C ASN A 11 11.90 24.12 0.57
N GLY A 12 12.24 25.03 1.49
CA GLY A 12 11.26 25.92 2.15
C GLY A 12 10.62 25.32 3.41
N ASP A 13 9.69 26.09 3.99
CA ASP A 13 8.90 25.66 5.16
C ASP A 13 7.80 24.65 4.79
N LEU A 14 7.01 24.20 5.76
CA LEU A 14 5.99 23.19 5.52
C LEU A 14 4.86 23.68 4.60
N GLN A 15 4.42 24.93 4.73
CA GLN A 15 3.20 25.45 4.07
C GLN A 15 3.49 25.96 2.66
N ASN A 16 4.67 26.56 2.45
CA ASN A 16 5.08 27.18 1.20
C ASN A 16 6.17 26.39 0.48
N GLY A 17 6.75 25.38 1.14
CA GLY A 17 7.79 24.54 0.56
C GLY A 17 7.23 23.38 -0.26
N SER A 18 8.15 22.76 -1.00
CA SER A 18 7.89 21.59 -1.81
C SER A 18 9.13 20.72 -1.91
N GLY A 19 8.93 19.49 -2.35
CA GLY A 19 10.02 18.56 -2.60
C GLY A 19 9.78 17.69 -3.82
N GLN A 20 10.81 16.93 -4.16
CA GLN A 20 10.78 15.92 -5.20
C GLN A 20 11.27 14.60 -4.63
N VAL A 21 10.43 13.56 -4.74
CA VAL A 21 10.77 12.18 -4.35
C VAL A 21 11.17 11.38 -5.58
N GLU A 22 12.38 10.81 -5.54
CA GLU A 22 12.97 9.96 -6.57
C GLU A 22 12.94 8.50 -6.12
N LEU A 23 12.44 7.61 -6.97
CA LEU A 23 12.53 6.15 -6.78
C LEU A 23 13.89 5.62 -7.27
N SER A 24 14.96 5.97 -6.55
CA SER A 24 16.34 5.84 -7.02
C SER A 24 16.76 4.42 -7.41
N SER A 25 16.31 3.39 -6.70
CA SER A 25 16.67 2.00 -7.02
C SER A 25 16.08 1.47 -8.32
N SER A 26 14.90 1.97 -8.72
CA SER A 26 14.21 1.52 -9.93
C SER A 26 14.40 2.49 -11.09
N GLY A 27 14.68 3.77 -10.81
CA GLY A 27 14.84 4.83 -11.80
C GLY A 27 13.56 5.19 -12.54
N VAL A 28 12.39 4.72 -12.08
CA VAL A 28 11.13 4.81 -12.84
C VAL A 28 10.52 6.20 -12.83
N GLY A 29 10.87 7.04 -11.85
CA GLY A 29 10.24 8.34 -11.72
C GLY A 29 10.80 9.20 -10.59
N THR A 30 10.61 10.50 -10.79
CA THR A 30 10.72 11.55 -9.78
C THR A 30 9.41 12.31 -9.76
N TYR A 31 8.85 12.53 -8.58
CA TYR A 31 7.51 13.09 -8.40
C TYR A 31 7.52 14.27 -7.45
N ASP A 32 6.74 15.31 -7.74
CA ASP A 32 6.57 16.46 -6.86
C ASP A 32 5.72 16.08 -5.64
N VAL A 33 6.09 16.62 -4.48
CA VAL A 33 5.38 16.48 -3.21
C VAL A 33 5.30 17.82 -2.48
N SER A 34 4.18 18.07 -1.80
CA SER A 34 4.03 19.22 -0.90
C SER A 34 3.06 18.91 0.24
N PHE A 35 3.14 19.63 1.35
CA PHE A 35 2.21 19.43 2.45
C PHE A 35 0.79 19.91 2.12
N PRO A 36 0.57 21.08 1.47
CA PRO A 36 -0.79 21.50 1.12
C PRO A 36 -1.52 20.49 0.23
N LYS A 37 -0.82 19.85 -0.72
CA LYS A 37 -1.41 18.79 -1.56
C LYS A 37 -1.62 17.49 -0.78
N ARG A 38 -0.68 17.11 0.08
CA ARG A 38 -0.78 15.91 0.93
C ARG A 38 -1.97 15.95 1.88
N ALA A 39 -2.28 17.12 2.45
CA ALA A 39 -3.33 17.28 3.46
C ALA A 39 -4.68 17.75 2.88
N ALA A 40 -4.77 17.94 1.56
CA ALA A 40 -6.01 18.29 0.88
C ALA A 40 -6.88 17.04 0.64
N ASP A 41 -8.18 17.26 0.44
CA ASP A 41 -9.13 16.18 0.10
C ASP A 41 -8.88 15.59 -1.30
N ASP A 42 -8.32 16.39 -2.21
CA ASP A 42 -7.94 15.98 -3.57
C ASP A 42 -6.42 16.13 -3.75
N ALA A 43 -5.80 15.10 -4.33
CA ALA A 43 -4.37 15.06 -4.63
C ALA A 43 -3.96 16.03 -5.74
N ASP A 44 -4.88 16.42 -6.63
CA ASP A 44 -4.64 17.28 -7.81
C ASP A 44 -3.40 16.82 -8.61
N GLY A 45 -3.33 15.51 -8.87
CA GLY A 45 -2.25 14.86 -9.61
C GLY A 45 -0.88 14.84 -8.92
N THR A 46 -0.80 15.24 -7.64
CA THR A 46 0.45 15.27 -6.87
C THR A 46 0.59 14.02 -6.00
N THR A 47 1.77 13.40 -5.97
CA THR A 47 1.98 12.21 -5.13
C THR A 47 2.08 12.57 -3.64
N SER A 48 2.02 11.55 -2.80
CA SER A 48 2.15 11.67 -1.35
C SER A 48 2.86 10.45 -0.74
N PRO A 49 3.44 10.57 0.47
CA PRO A 49 3.91 9.41 1.21
C PRO A 49 2.83 8.32 1.37
N GLU A 50 1.56 8.71 1.52
CA GLU A 50 0.42 7.80 1.63
C GLU A 50 0.19 6.99 0.36
N GLU A 51 0.24 7.62 -0.83
CA GLU A 51 0.15 6.92 -2.11
C GLU A 51 1.32 5.96 -2.33
N LEU A 52 2.54 6.35 -1.94
CA LEU A 52 3.71 5.49 -2.03
C LEU A 52 3.62 4.27 -1.09
N ILE A 53 3.06 4.45 0.11
CA ILE A 53 2.76 3.35 1.04
C ILE A 53 1.66 2.46 0.47
N ALA A 54 0.61 3.04 -0.14
CA ALA A 54 -0.45 2.30 -0.80
C ALA A 54 0.12 1.40 -1.91
N ALA A 55 0.96 1.95 -2.77
CA ALA A 55 1.63 1.21 -3.85
C ALA A 55 2.54 0.09 -3.30
N ALA A 56 3.29 0.36 -2.23
CA ALA A 56 4.13 -0.65 -1.59
C ALA A 56 3.29 -1.79 -0.98
N HIS A 57 2.18 -1.45 -0.33
CA HIS A 57 1.33 -2.41 0.37
C HIS A 57 0.53 -3.26 -0.60
N SER A 58 -0.11 -2.68 -1.61
CA SER A 58 -0.83 -3.44 -2.63
C SER A 58 0.10 -4.41 -3.36
N ALA A 59 1.27 -3.95 -3.82
CA ALA A 59 2.24 -4.81 -4.50
C ALA A 59 2.74 -5.96 -3.61
N CYS A 60 3.08 -5.67 -2.35
CA CYS A 60 3.55 -6.68 -1.41
C CYS A 60 2.47 -7.70 -1.06
N TYR A 61 1.24 -7.24 -0.83
CA TYR A 61 0.09 -8.09 -0.55
C TYR A 61 -0.24 -8.98 -1.76
N SER A 62 -0.26 -8.47 -3.00
CA SER A 62 -0.54 -9.28 -4.20
C SER A 62 0.45 -10.43 -4.36
N MET A 63 1.74 -10.17 -4.16
CA MET A 63 2.77 -11.22 -4.21
C MET A 63 2.58 -12.26 -3.09
N ALA A 64 2.21 -11.83 -1.88
CA ALA A 64 1.95 -12.74 -0.77
C ALA A 64 0.68 -13.57 -1.01
N LEU A 65 -0.41 -12.95 -1.49
CA LEU A 65 -1.66 -13.63 -1.82
C LEU A 65 -1.43 -14.71 -2.89
N SER A 66 -0.70 -14.37 -3.96
CA SER A 66 -0.31 -15.36 -4.98
C SER A 66 0.44 -16.56 -4.38
N ALA A 67 1.34 -16.32 -3.42
CA ALA A 67 2.06 -17.38 -2.73
C ALA A 67 1.16 -18.23 -1.82
N GLU A 68 0.24 -17.62 -1.06
CA GLU A 68 -0.68 -18.37 -0.19
C GLU A 68 -1.71 -19.18 -1.00
N ILE A 69 -2.23 -18.63 -2.11
CA ILE A 69 -3.09 -19.36 -3.05
C ILE A 69 -2.36 -20.61 -3.58
N GLY A 70 -1.11 -20.45 -4.02
CA GLY A 70 -0.30 -21.56 -4.51
C GLY A 70 -0.05 -22.65 -3.46
N ARG A 71 0.17 -22.25 -2.20
CA ARG A 71 0.31 -23.21 -1.07
C ARG A 71 -0.97 -23.96 -0.77
N ALA A 72 -2.12 -23.33 -0.98
CA ALA A 72 -3.43 -23.96 -0.83
C ALA A 72 -3.81 -24.86 -2.03
N GLY A 73 -2.98 -24.91 -3.08
CA GLY A 73 -3.22 -25.72 -4.28
C GLY A 73 -3.99 -25.00 -5.38
N GLY A 74 -4.24 -23.70 -5.24
CA GLY A 74 -4.86 -22.87 -6.27
C GLY A 74 -3.87 -22.23 -7.23
N THR A 75 -4.38 -21.65 -8.31
CA THR A 75 -3.63 -20.82 -9.25
C THR A 75 -4.34 -19.49 -9.45
N PRO A 76 -3.73 -18.35 -9.09
CA PRO A 76 -4.32 -17.04 -9.37
C PRO A 76 -4.23 -16.75 -10.87
N GLN A 77 -5.38 -16.49 -11.50
CA GLN A 77 -5.46 -16.04 -12.90
C GLN A 77 -5.37 -14.52 -12.99
N SER A 78 -6.05 -13.82 -12.08
CA SER A 78 -5.98 -12.37 -11.94
C SER A 78 -6.08 -11.97 -10.46
N LEU A 79 -5.33 -10.95 -10.06
CA LEU A 79 -5.41 -10.34 -8.73
C LEU A 79 -5.43 -8.82 -8.93
N ASP A 80 -6.59 -8.21 -8.76
CA ASP A 80 -6.71 -6.76 -8.65
C ASP A 80 -6.72 -6.38 -7.17
N VAL A 81 -5.70 -5.63 -6.74
CA VAL A 81 -5.50 -5.24 -5.34
C VAL A 81 -5.32 -3.74 -5.27
N THR A 82 -6.25 -3.08 -4.60
CA THR A 82 -6.17 -1.67 -4.25
C THR A 82 -5.83 -1.52 -2.77
N ALA A 83 -4.99 -0.54 -2.43
CA ALA A 83 -4.76 -0.10 -1.06
C ALA A 83 -5.17 1.38 -0.94
N ALA A 84 -6.05 1.69 0.01
CA ALA A 84 -6.41 3.06 0.37
C ALA A 84 -5.77 3.39 1.72
N VAL A 85 -4.85 4.36 1.73
CA VAL A 85 -4.11 4.77 2.94
C VAL A 85 -4.68 6.09 3.44
N THR A 86 -5.21 6.11 4.66
CA THR A 86 -5.84 7.29 5.24
C THR A 86 -4.88 8.03 6.15
N LEU A 87 -4.62 9.31 5.82
CA LEU A 87 -4.00 10.27 6.74
C LEU A 87 -5.09 10.90 7.61
N GLY A 88 -4.90 10.89 8.92
CA GLY A 88 -5.86 11.46 9.87
C GLY A 88 -5.17 12.14 11.05
N PRO A 89 -5.94 12.83 11.91
CA PRO A 89 -5.40 13.45 13.11
C PRO A 89 -4.86 12.41 14.09
N ASP A 90 -3.74 12.73 14.73
CA ASP A 90 -3.21 11.93 15.84
C ASP A 90 -3.75 12.45 17.18
N PRO A 91 -4.27 11.59 18.08
CA PRO A 91 -4.70 11.98 19.42
C PRO A 91 -3.60 12.67 20.27
N ALA A 92 -2.33 12.37 20.00
CA ALA A 92 -1.18 13.01 20.65
C ALA A 92 -0.79 14.36 19.98
N GLY A 93 -1.50 14.77 18.93
CA GLY A 93 -1.24 15.97 18.13
C GLY A 93 -0.51 15.66 16.82
N GLY A 94 -0.83 16.43 15.77
CA GLY A 94 -0.30 16.21 14.42
C GLY A 94 -1.14 15.20 13.62
N PHE A 95 -0.47 14.44 12.75
CA PHE A 95 -1.10 13.47 11.85
C PHE A 95 -0.51 12.07 12.00
N ARG A 96 -1.33 11.07 11.71
CA ARG A 96 -0.95 9.66 11.61
C ARG A 96 -1.62 9.01 10.41
N ILE A 97 -0.99 7.95 9.90
CA ILE A 97 -1.68 7.01 9.00
C ILE A 97 -2.63 6.19 9.87
N SER A 98 -3.93 6.49 9.80
CA SER A 98 -4.92 5.93 10.71
C SER A 98 -5.43 4.56 10.29
N GLU A 99 -5.47 4.32 8.98
CA GLU A 99 -5.96 3.08 8.39
C GLU A 99 -5.31 2.82 7.03
N ILE A 100 -5.19 1.54 6.68
CA ILE A 100 -4.97 1.06 5.33
C ILE A 100 -6.05 0.04 4.99
N ALA A 101 -6.92 0.36 4.03
CA ALA A 101 -7.95 -0.54 3.55
C ALA A 101 -7.48 -1.24 2.28
N LEU A 102 -7.39 -2.58 2.33
CA LEU A 102 -7.10 -3.40 1.17
C LEU A 102 -8.42 -3.90 0.56
N THR A 103 -8.58 -3.72 -0.75
CA THR A 103 -9.68 -4.31 -1.52
C THR A 103 -9.10 -5.25 -2.57
N VAL A 104 -9.63 -6.47 -2.65
CA VAL A 104 -9.16 -7.53 -3.54
C VAL A 104 -10.31 -8.10 -4.34
N ARG A 105 -10.12 -8.17 -5.65
CA ARG A 105 -10.97 -8.90 -6.59
C ARG A 105 -10.09 -9.85 -7.38
N ALA A 106 -10.45 -11.13 -7.39
CA ALA A 106 -9.54 -12.19 -7.82
C ALA A 106 -10.25 -13.28 -8.63
N GLU A 107 -9.64 -13.71 -9.73
CA GLU A 107 -9.99 -14.96 -10.40
C GLU A 107 -8.96 -16.01 -9.98
N VAL A 108 -9.42 -17.11 -9.38
CA VAL A 108 -8.54 -18.17 -8.85
C VAL A 108 -9.08 -19.54 -9.23
N GLU A 109 -8.26 -20.34 -9.89
CA GLU A 109 -8.57 -21.74 -10.15
C GLU A 109 -8.18 -22.62 -8.96
N GLY A 110 -9.00 -23.62 -8.65
CA GLY A 110 -8.65 -24.68 -7.69
C GLY A 110 -8.93 -24.35 -6.22
N LEU A 111 -9.49 -23.17 -5.90
CA LEU A 111 -9.98 -22.82 -4.57
C LEU A 111 -11.45 -22.40 -4.62
N ASP A 112 -12.16 -22.67 -3.53
CA ASP A 112 -13.48 -22.08 -3.25
C ASP A 112 -13.32 -20.77 -2.45
N ALA A 113 -14.45 -20.14 -2.12
CA ALA A 113 -14.47 -18.88 -1.40
C ALA A 113 -13.79 -18.97 -0.01
N ASP A 114 -13.99 -20.08 0.72
CA ASP A 114 -13.42 -20.27 2.05
C ASP A 114 -11.90 -20.49 1.99
N GLY A 115 -11.44 -21.28 1.01
CA GLY A 115 -10.01 -21.48 0.74
C GLY A 115 -9.32 -20.20 0.31
N PHE A 116 -9.98 -19.39 -0.53
CA PHE A 116 -9.48 -18.08 -0.92
C PHE A 116 -9.43 -17.09 0.23
N ASP A 117 -10.49 -16.96 1.04
CA ASP A 117 -10.50 -16.06 2.21
C ASP A 117 -9.38 -16.43 3.19
N THR A 118 -9.18 -17.72 3.45
CA THR A 118 -8.08 -18.20 4.28
C THR A 118 -6.71 -17.73 3.75
N ALA A 119 -6.47 -17.86 2.44
CA ALA A 119 -5.25 -17.39 1.80
C ALA A 119 -5.12 -15.86 1.85
N ALA A 120 -6.22 -15.13 1.68
CA ALA A 120 -6.27 -13.67 1.73
C ALA A 120 -5.94 -13.13 3.13
N GLN A 121 -6.52 -13.70 4.20
CA GLN A 121 -6.20 -13.32 5.57
C GLN A 121 -4.76 -13.68 5.96
N ALA A 122 -4.25 -14.82 5.47
CA ALA A 122 -2.86 -15.20 5.66
C ALA A 122 -1.91 -14.21 4.98
N ALA A 123 -2.20 -13.77 3.75
CA ALA A 123 -1.42 -12.74 3.06
C ALA A 123 -1.48 -11.38 3.78
N LYS A 124 -2.66 -10.99 4.27
CA LYS A 124 -2.89 -9.73 4.99
C LYS A 124 -1.98 -9.58 6.19
N SER A 125 -1.83 -10.64 6.99
CA SER A 125 -0.98 -10.65 8.18
C SER A 125 0.47 -11.05 7.87
N GLY A 126 0.68 -11.78 6.77
CA GLY A 126 1.94 -12.43 6.43
C GLY A 126 2.90 -11.60 5.59
N CYS A 127 2.40 -10.67 4.77
CA CYS A 127 3.26 -9.94 3.83
C CYS A 127 4.25 -9.01 4.57
N PRO A 128 5.49 -8.86 4.08
CA PRO A 128 6.50 -8.01 4.72
C PRO A 128 6.05 -6.57 5.03
N VAL A 129 5.28 -5.94 4.15
CA VAL A 129 4.79 -4.56 4.37
C VAL A 129 3.76 -4.51 5.50
N SER A 130 2.79 -5.43 5.56
CA SER A 130 1.87 -5.52 6.70
C SER A 130 2.59 -5.74 8.03
N LYS A 131 3.62 -6.60 8.05
CA LYS A 131 4.44 -6.84 9.25
C LYS A 131 5.23 -5.61 9.69
N ALA A 132 5.61 -4.73 8.77
CA ALA A 132 6.26 -3.48 9.09
C ALA A 132 5.26 -2.41 9.58
N LEU A 133 4.05 -2.37 9.01
CA LEU A 133 3.02 -1.36 9.28
C LEU A 133 2.08 -1.72 10.45
N THR A 134 2.64 -2.27 11.53
CA THR A 134 1.86 -2.70 12.70
C THR A 134 1.31 -1.55 13.56
N GLY A 135 1.76 -0.31 13.32
CA GLY A 135 1.30 0.89 14.01
C GLY A 135 -0.03 1.47 13.48
N THR A 136 -0.61 0.87 12.44
CA THR A 136 -1.89 1.31 11.86
C THR A 136 -2.87 0.15 11.73
N THR A 137 -4.15 0.47 11.53
CA THR A 137 -5.19 -0.54 11.30
C THR A 137 -5.16 -0.96 9.85
N ILE A 138 -5.12 -2.27 9.58
CA ILE A 138 -5.21 -2.81 8.22
C ILE A 138 -6.52 -3.58 8.10
N THR A 139 -7.40 -3.16 7.19
CA THR A 139 -8.66 -3.83 6.86
C THR A 139 -8.54 -4.55 5.52
N LEU A 140 -9.41 -5.54 5.29
CA LEU A 140 -9.41 -6.35 4.07
C LEU A 140 -10.85 -6.66 3.65
N ASP A 141 -11.18 -6.30 2.42
CA ASP A 141 -12.33 -6.78 1.67
C ASP A 141 -11.80 -7.61 0.49
N ALA A 142 -12.02 -8.92 0.51
CA ALA A 142 -11.53 -9.83 -0.51
C ALA A 142 -12.66 -10.73 -1.02
N ALA A 143 -12.78 -10.85 -2.35
CA ALA A 143 -13.75 -11.70 -2.99
C ALA A 143 -13.19 -12.35 -4.27
N LEU A 144 -13.67 -13.54 -4.58
CA LEU A 144 -13.52 -14.15 -5.90
C LEU A 144 -14.54 -13.54 -6.88
N GLU A 145 -14.16 -13.45 -8.15
CA GLU A 145 -15.05 -13.06 -9.27
C GLU A 145 -15.32 -14.23 -10.23
#